data_AF-A0A931HWD9-F1
#
_entry.id   AF-A0A931HWD9-F1
#
_cell.length_a   1.000
_cell.length_b   1.000
_cell.length_c   1.000
_cell.angle_alpha   90.00
_cell.angle_beta   90.00
_cell.angle_gamma   90.00
#
_symmetry.space_group_name_H-M   'P 1'
#
loop_
_entity.id
_entity.type
_entity.pdbx_description
1 polymer ?
#
loop_
_entity_poly.entity_id
_entity_poly.type
_entity_poly.pdbx_seq_one_letter_code
_entity_poly.pdbx_strand_id
1 'polypeptide(L)'
;MEQSARSLMPLVHIWLDDAPTKFTHAFCERLAYQWMVEIVNPIPIPILEDKEYVTIITIEQVDGEFYASIPIESYDVEEGNEFTIYRFFMYPPG
;
A
#
# COMPACT_ATOMS: atom_id res chain seq x y z
N MET A 1 -21.36 -18.30 8.51
CA MET A 1 -20.75 -16.95 8.57
C MET A 1 -20.09 -16.77 7.23
N GLU A 2 -20.69 -15.96 6.35
CA GLU A 2 -20.12 -15.68 5.05
C GLU A 2 -18.77 -15.02 5.25
N GLN A 3 -17.73 -15.70 4.77
CA GLN A 3 -16.39 -15.17 4.68
C GLN A 3 -16.49 -14.02 3.67
N SER A 4 -16.74 -12.79 4.15
CA SER A 4 -16.79 -11.60 3.31
C SER A 4 -15.57 -11.64 2.41
N ALA A 5 -15.80 -11.83 1.11
CA ALA A 5 -14.71 -11.96 0.15
C ALA A 5 -13.82 -10.73 0.32
N ARG A 6 -12.55 -10.95 0.71
CA ARG A 6 -11.58 -9.85 0.83
C ARG A 6 -11.57 -9.11 -0.50
N SER A 7 -11.95 -7.85 -0.47
CA SER A 7 -11.93 -7.01 -1.66
C SER A 7 -10.49 -6.57 -1.88
N LEU A 8 -9.74 -7.41 -2.59
CA LEU A 8 -8.34 -7.17 -2.95
C LEU A 8 -8.31 -6.51 -4.32
N MET A 9 -7.97 -5.23 -4.36
CA MET A 9 -7.89 -4.44 -5.59
C MET A 9 -6.42 -4.27 -6.00
N PRO A 10 -5.96 -4.89 -7.10
CA PRO A 10 -4.60 -4.73 -7.56
C PRO A 10 -4.28 -3.27 -7.91
N LEU A 11 -3.06 -2.83 -7.61
CA LEU A 11 -2.59 -1.47 -7.87
C LEU A 11 -1.69 -1.43 -9.11
N VAL A 12 -1.81 -0.36 -9.89
CA VAL A 12 -0.96 -0.09 -11.07
C VAL A 12 0.06 1.00 -10.81
N HIS A 13 -0.27 1.99 -9.98
CA HIS A 13 0.66 3.03 -9.57
C HIS A 13 0.51 3.33 -8.08
N ILE A 14 1.65 3.62 -7.44
CA ILE A 14 1.75 4.02 -6.04
C ILE A 14 2.71 5.19 -5.96
N TRP A 15 2.37 6.20 -5.16
CA TRP A 15 3.29 7.25 -4.75
C TRP A 15 3.32 7.32 -3.23
N LEU A 16 4.52 7.27 -2.66
CA LEU A 16 4.76 7.45 -1.23
C LEU A 16 5.35 8.84 -1.02
N ASP A 17 4.69 9.69 -0.24
CA ASP A 17 5.04 11.12 -0.11
C ASP A 17 5.32 11.79 -1.48
N ASP A 18 4.40 11.61 -2.42
CA ASP A 18 4.45 12.11 -3.80
C ASP A 18 5.60 11.54 -4.68
N ALA A 19 6.47 10.68 -4.13
CA ALA A 19 7.51 10.01 -4.89
C ALA A 19 6.94 8.75 -5.57
N PRO A 20 7.09 8.58 -6.90
CA PRO A 20 6.64 7.39 -7.60
C PRO A 20 7.39 6.15 -7.09
N THR A 21 6.62 5.14 -6.67
CA THR A 21 7.14 3.93 -6.06
C THR A 21 7.00 2.76 -7.02
N LYS A 22 8.12 2.15 -7.38
CA LYS A 22 8.12 0.92 -8.18
C LYS A 22 7.85 -0.28 -7.28
N PHE A 23 7.09 -1.23 -7.80
CA PHE A 23 6.81 -2.48 -7.11
C PHE A 23 6.68 -3.67 -8.05
N THR A 24 6.77 -4.88 -7.49
CA THR A 24 6.55 -6.15 -8.18
C THR A 24 5.10 -6.57 -8.07
N HIS A 25 4.55 -6.56 -6.85
CA HIS A 25 3.14 -6.78 -6.59
C HIS A 25 2.64 -5.79 -5.55
N ALA A 26 1.43 -5.26 -5.77
CA ALA A 26 0.74 -4.48 -4.76
C ALA A 26 -0.78 -4.58 -4.91
N PHE A 27 -1.48 -4.51 -3.78
CA PHE A 27 -2.93 -4.48 -3.74
C PHE A 27 -3.42 -3.58 -2.59
N CYS A 28 -4.64 -3.09 -2.74
CA CYS A 28 -5.39 -2.41 -1.70
C CYS A 28 -6.51 -3.34 -1.21
N GLU A 29 -6.48 -3.70 0.07
CA GLU A 29 -7.59 -4.34 0.75
C GLU A 29 -8.48 -3.28 1.40
N ARG A 30 -9.78 -3.31 1.05
CA ARG A 30 -10.76 -2.34 1.57
C ARG A 30 -11.70 -3.00 2.58
N LEU A 31 -11.49 -2.72 3.86
CA LEU A 31 -12.43 -3.05 4.93
C LEU A 31 -13.28 -1.81 5.27
N ALA A 32 -14.40 -2.03 5.97
CA ALA A 32 -15.36 -0.97 6.27
C ALA A 32 -14.78 0.23 7.06
N TYR A 33 -13.76 0.00 7.87
CA TYR A 33 -13.15 1.03 8.75
C TYR A 33 -11.64 1.13 8.60
N GLN A 34 -11.04 0.33 7.74
CA GLN A 34 -9.59 0.30 7.56
C GLN A 34 -9.30 -0.16 6.14
N TRP A 35 -8.44 0.58 5.47
CA TRP A 35 -7.83 0.17 4.23
C TRP A 35 -6.39 -0.23 4.51
N MET A 36 -5.90 -1.20 3.76
CA MET A 36 -4.52 -1.64 3.80
C MET A 36 -3.97 -1.66 2.39
N VAL A 37 -2.81 -1.04 2.18
CA VAL A 37 -2.01 -1.23 0.96
C VAL A 37 -0.85 -2.14 1.30
N GLU A 38 -0.77 -3.28 0.63
CA GLU A 38 0.38 -4.19 0.73
C GLU A 38 1.23 -4.07 -0.54
N ILE A 39 2.53 -3.92 -0.37
CA ILE A 39 3.52 -3.89 -1.43
C ILE A 39 4.53 -5.01 -1.18
N VAL A 40 4.70 -5.90 -2.15
CA VAL A 40 5.67 -7.00 -2.10
C VAL A 40 6.75 -6.75 -3.14
N ASN A 41 7.99 -6.65 -2.67
CA ASN A 41 9.14 -6.41 -3.53
C ASN A 41 10.33 -7.31 -3.20
N PRO A 42 11.05 -7.84 -4.21
CA PRO A 42 12.29 -8.60 -4.00
C PRO A 42 13.47 -7.72 -3.57
N ILE A 43 13.38 -6.40 -3.81
CA ILE A 43 14.39 -5.42 -3.44
C ILE A 43 13.69 -4.35 -2.59
N PRO A 44 14.28 -3.93 -1.46
CA PRO A 44 13.71 -2.88 -0.63
C PRO A 44 13.33 -1.62 -1.43
N ILE A 45 12.24 -0.96 -1.03
CA ILE A 45 11.82 0.28 -1.67
C ILE A 45 12.77 1.40 -1.20
N PRO A 46 13.49 2.09 -2.12
CA PRO A 46 14.53 3.05 -1.73
C PRO A 46 14.05 4.15 -0.77
N ILE A 47 12.85 4.72 -1.01
CA ILE A 47 12.32 5.78 -0.14
C ILE A 47 12.07 5.32 1.29
N LEU A 48 11.84 4.03 1.51
CA LEU A 48 11.65 3.43 2.83
C LEU A 48 12.98 3.05 3.50
N GLU A 49 14.08 3.04 2.75
CA GLU A 49 15.43 2.92 3.32
C GLU A 49 16.00 4.30 3.71
N ASP A 50 15.72 5.33 2.90
CA ASP A 50 16.26 6.68 3.10
C ASP A 50 15.43 7.54 4.07
N LYS A 51 14.11 7.29 4.18
CA LYS A 51 13.23 8.06 5.08
C LYS A 51 12.89 7.27 6.33
N GLU A 52 12.94 7.97 7.46
CA GLU A 52 12.48 7.46 8.75
C GLU A 52 10.96 7.22 8.76
N TYR A 53 10.18 8.00 7.99
CA TYR A 53 8.73 7.88 7.89
C TYR A 53 8.20 8.27 6.50
N VAL A 54 7.15 7.57 6.05
CA VAL A 54 6.25 8.00 4.97
C VAL A 54 4.88 8.32 5.56
N THR A 55 4.27 9.40 5.10
CA THR A 55 3.09 10.00 5.75
C THR A 55 1.83 9.92 4.90
N ILE A 56 1.99 9.94 3.58
CA ILE A 56 0.87 9.87 2.65
C ILE A 56 1.13 8.83 1.57
N ILE A 57 0.05 8.21 1.12
CA ILE A 57 0.05 7.31 -0.03
C ILE A 57 -0.99 7.76 -1.06
N THR A 58 -0.57 7.79 -2.31
CA THR A 58 -1.47 7.94 -3.47
C THR A 58 -1.47 6.63 -4.23
N ILE A 59 -2.64 6.15 -4.64
CA ILE A 59 -2.78 4.88 -5.36
C ILE A 59 -3.67 5.03 -6.59
N GLU A 60 -3.34 4.27 -7.63
CA GLU A 60 -4.17 4.02 -8.79
C GLU A 60 -4.42 2.53 -8.94
N GLN A 61 -5.67 2.15 -9.17
CA GLN A 61 -6.12 0.76 -9.27
C GLN A 61 -6.24 0.31 -10.72
N VAL A 62 -6.25 -1.01 -10.94
CA VAL A 62 -6.39 -1.59 -12.29
C VAL A 62 -7.69 -1.23 -13.02
N ASP A 63 -8.74 -0.85 -12.30
CA ASP A 63 -10.02 -0.41 -12.86
C ASP A 63 -10.06 1.11 -13.13
N GLY A 64 -8.98 1.82 -12.83
CA GLY A 64 -8.83 3.27 -13.01
C GLY A 64 -9.28 4.10 -11.81
N GLU A 65 -9.71 3.50 -10.69
CA GLU A 65 -9.97 4.27 -9.47
C GLU A 65 -8.66 4.87 -8.93
N PHE A 66 -8.73 6.15 -8.56
CA PHE A 66 -7.59 6.93 -8.10
C PHE A 66 -7.88 7.58 -6.76
N TYR A 67 -6.97 7.41 -5.80
CA TYR A 67 -7.08 7.99 -4.46
C TYR A 67 -5.80 8.76 -4.14
N ALA A 68 -5.94 10.06 -3.92
CA ALA A 68 -4.83 10.97 -3.72
C ALA A 68 -4.58 11.24 -2.24
N SER A 69 -3.30 11.33 -1.88
CA SER A 69 -2.81 11.90 -0.61
C SER A 69 -3.51 11.33 0.62
N ILE A 70 -3.63 10.01 0.68
CA ILE A 70 -4.31 9.33 1.77
C ILE A 70 -3.36 9.24 2.97
N PRO A 71 -3.74 9.74 4.16
CA PRO A 71 -2.89 9.64 5.34
C PRO A 71 -2.62 8.19 5.74
N ILE A 72 -1.36 7.90 6.04
CA ILE A 72 -0.93 6.62 6.61
C ILE A 72 -1.02 6.73 8.13
N GLU A 73 -1.80 5.84 8.74
CA GLU A 73 -1.97 5.79 10.20
C GLU A 73 -0.86 4.97 10.86
N SER A 74 -0.46 3.87 10.22
CA SER A 74 0.66 3.05 10.64
C SER A 74 1.20 2.24 9.48
N TYR A 75 2.40 1.71 9.64
CA TYR A 75 2.98 0.78 8.68
C TYR A 75 3.72 -0.36 9.39
N ASP A 76 3.81 -1.48 8.69
CA ASP A 76 4.53 -2.68 9.09
C ASP A 76 5.46 -3.10 7.94
N VAL A 77 6.63 -3.63 8.30
CA VAL A 77 7.62 -4.13 7.35
C VAL A 77 8.03 -5.53 7.76
N GLU A 78 7.83 -6.48 6.86
CA GLU A 78 8.21 -7.88 7.05
C GLU A 78 9.30 -8.23 6.03
N GLU A 79 10.52 -8.43 6.53
CA GLU A 79 11.67 -8.82 5.72
C GLU A 79 11.77 -10.35 5.65
N GLY A 80 11.50 -10.91 4.48
CA GLY A 80 11.75 -12.30 4.16
C GLY A 80 13.10 -12.53 3.48
N ASN A 81 13.45 -13.79 3.25
CA ASN A 81 14.70 -14.14 2.55
C ASN A 81 14.70 -13.72 1.07
N GLU A 82 13.53 -13.67 0.42
CA GLU A 82 13.40 -13.43 -1.03
C GLU A 82 12.65 -12.14 -1.38
N PHE A 83 11.89 -11.60 -0.44
CA PHE A 83 11.09 -10.40 -0.63
C PHE A 83 10.84 -9.68 0.69
N THR A 84 10.66 -8.37 0.60
CA THR A 84 10.18 -7.50 1.67
C THR A 84 8.72 -7.16 1.40
N ILE A 85 7.89 -7.27 2.44
CA ILE A 85 6.49 -6.88 2.42
C ILE A 85 6.35 -5.59 3.21
N TYR A 86 5.70 -4.59 2.61
CA TYR A 86 5.34 -3.33 3.25
C TYR A 86 3.83 -3.24 3.34
N ARG A 87 3.30 -3.02 4.54
CA ARG A 87 1.85 -2.86 4.77
C ARG A 87 1.58 -1.47 5.33
N PHE A 88 0.77 -0.69 4.63
CA PHE A 88 0.35 0.64 5.05
C PHE A 88 -1.12 0.59 5.45
N PHE A 89 -1.42 0.98 6.67
CA PHE A 89 -2.78 1.01 7.21
C PHE A 89 -3.30 2.44 7.21
N MET A 90 -4.53 2.61 6.75
CA MET A 90 -5.15 3.92 6.54
C MET A 90 -6.64 3.84 6.84
N TYR A 91 -7.25 4.96 7.20
CA TYR A 91 -8.71 5.06 7.20
C TYR A 91 -9.24 5.13 5.75
N PRO A 92 -10.46 4.62 5.48
CA PRO A 92 -11.09 4.82 4.19
C PRO A 92 -11.16 6.32 3.85
N PRO A 93 -10.73 6.75 2.65
CA PRO A 93 -10.92 8.12 2.21
C PRO A 93 -12.42 8.43 2.10
N GLY A 94 -12.82 9.59 2.61
CA GLY A 94 -14.22 10.05 2.67
C GLY A 94 -14.75 10.62 1.36
#